data_AF-A2FJH2-F1
#
_entry.id   AF-A2FJH2-F1
#
_cell.length_a   1.000
_cell.length_b   1.000
_cell.length_c   1.000
_cell.angle_alpha   90.00
_cell.angle_beta   90.00
_cell.angle_gamma   90.00
#
_symmetry.space_group_name_H-M   'P 1'
#
loop_
_entity.id
_entity.type
_entity.pdbx_description
1 polymer ?
#
loop_
_entity_poly.entity_id
_entity_poly.type
_entity_poly.pdbx_seq_one_letter_code
_entity_poly.pdbx_strand_id
1 'polypeptide(L)'
;MAPPPKQDKPCDTLFVYNIPENKNKILLLFKHFKHYGHIKSIWCNQKVATISYSTVEEATKAFHSPEAYENNRFVMIKYHRNPAESESHLADAADMDFVRKVAGEVKAEIEKTQKKEEEERAQLIAQQKIRNLTTEINNSKQIIAQCENIAMDLFKEKDETQDAEKQTEIDGKIQETIKIMNDAKKKIEELEKEQADLKNKLSQVQPAQSQQQA
;
A
#
# COMPACT_ATOMS: atom_id res chain seq x y z
N MET A 1 -23.35 -1.32 62.94
CA MET A 1 -22.18 -1.28 62.03
C MET A 1 -22.51 -2.16 60.83
N ALA A 2 -22.65 -1.57 59.63
CA ALA A 2 -22.84 -2.36 58.42
C ALA A 2 -21.52 -3.08 58.07
N PRO A 3 -21.55 -4.34 57.59
CA PRO A 3 -20.33 -5.03 57.19
C PRO A 3 -19.64 -4.28 56.05
N PRO A 4 -18.29 -4.25 56.01
CA PRO A 4 -17.56 -3.61 54.93
C PRO A 4 -17.90 -4.28 53.59
N PRO A 5 -18.00 -3.51 52.49
CA PRO A 5 -18.24 -4.09 51.17
C PRO A 5 -17.10 -5.06 50.85
N LYS A 6 -17.45 -6.32 50.56
CA LYS A 6 -16.49 -7.35 50.13
C LYS A 6 -15.73 -6.80 48.92
N GLN A 7 -14.43 -6.61 49.05
CA GLN A 7 -13.58 -6.22 47.92
C GLN A 7 -13.58 -7.35 46.90
N ASP A 8 -14.11 -7.08 45.70
CA ASP A 8 -14.10 -8.03 44.60
C ASP A 8 -12.64 -8.22 44.13
N LYS A 9 -12.21 -9.47 43.94
CA LYS A 9 -10.81 -9.79 43.56
C LYS A 9 -10.49 -9.20 42.17
N PRO A 10 -9.27 -8.68 41.94
CA PRO A 10 -8.86 -8.24 40.61
C PRO A 10 -8.99 -9.37 39.58
N CYS A 11 -9.68 -9.07 38.48
CA CYS A 11 -9.85 -9.97 37.34
C CYS A 11 -9.80 -9.16 36.03
N ASP A 12 -9.74 -9.86 34.91
CA ASP A 12 -9.66 -9.26 33.56
C ASP A 12 -11.02 -8.72 33.06
N THR A 13 -12.09 -8.95 33.82
CA THR A 13 -13.44 -8.53 33.44
C THR A 13 -14.03 -7.53 34.43
N LEU A 14 -14.49 -6.40 33.91
CA LEU A 14 -15.09 -5.33 34.67
C LEU A 14 -16.60 -5.29 34.48
N PHE A 15 -17.31 -5.12 35.58
CA PHE A 15 -18.73 -4.83 35.62
C PHE A 15 -18.95 -3.33 35.82
N VAL A 16 -19.49 -2.68 34.81
CA VAL A 16 -19.82 -1.25 34.80
C VAL A 16 -21.32 -1.11 34.99
N TYR A 17 -21.74 -0.31 35.97
CA TYR A 17 -23.15 -0.13 36.29
C TYR A 17 -23.50 1.34 36.48
N ASN A 18 -24.81 1.63 36.44
CA ASN A 18 -25.38 2.96 36.49
C ASN A 18 -25.06 3.81 35.24
N ILE A 19 -24.97 3.14 34.08
CA ILE A 19 -24.83 3.80 32.79
C ILE A 19 -26.22 4.27 32.33
N PRO A 20 -26.40 5.53 31.92
CA PRO A 20 -27.65 5.98 31.31
C PRO A 20 -27.96 5.18 30.03
N GLU A 21 -29.19 4.74 29.83
CA GLU A 21 -29.57 3.86 28.70
C GLU A 21 -29.25 4.49 27.33
N ASN A 22 -29.44 5.81 27.20
CA ASN A 22 -29.10 6.55 25.99
C ASN A 22 -27.59 6.59 25.68
N LYS A 23 -26.75 6.29 26.68
CA LYS A 23 -25.29 6.27 26.61
C LYS A 23 -24.71 4.85 26.71
N ASN A 24 -25.50 3.84 27.02
CA ASN A 24 -25.05 2.45 27.10
C ASN A 24 -25.03 1.79 25.72
N LYS A 25 -24.09 2.22 24.87
CA LYS A 25 -23.89 1.67 23.52
C LYS A 25 -22.51 1.06 23.39
N ILE A 26 -22.42 -0.11 22.73
CA ILE A 26 -21.15 -0.83 22.50
C ILE A 26 -20.08 0.09 21.92
N LEU A 27 -20.40 0.90 20.91
CA LEU A 27 -19.44 1.81 20.27
C LEU A 27 -18.87 2.87 21.24
N LEU A 28 -19.70 3.42 22.13
CA LEU A 28 -19.27 4.43 23.11
C LEU A 28 -18.44 3.80 24.21
N LEU A 29 -18.85 2.63 24.71
CA LEU A 29 -18.07 1.82 25.65
C LEU A 29 -16.71 1.47 25.06
N PHE A 30 -16.67 0.92 23.85
CA PHE A 30 -15.43 0.55 23.18
C PHE A 30 -14.49 1.74 23.02
N LYS A 31 -15.00 2.89 22.56
CA LYS A 31 -14.17 4.09 22.35
C LYS A 31 -13.51 4.57 23.64
N HIS A 32 -14.23 4.58 24.76
CA HIS A 32 -13.70 5.02 26.04
C HIS A 32 -12.73 3.98 26.63
N PHE A 33 -13.17 2.73 26.73
CA PHE A 33 -12.44 1.69 27.45
C PHE A 33 -11.23 1.14 26.68
N LYS A 34 -11.17 1.29 25.35
CA LYS A 34 -10.01 0.89 24.54
C LYS A 34 -8.74 1.64 24.93
N HIS A 35 -8.85 2.84 25.53
CA HIS A 35 -7.67 3.61 25.96
C HIS A 35 -6.85 2.88 27.03
N TYR A 36 -7.48 2.02 27.82
CA TYR A 36 -6.83 1.33 28.95
C TYR A 36 -6.21 -0.01 28.58
N GLY A 37 -6.58 -0.58 27.42
CA GLY A 37 -6.03 -1.85 26.96
C GLY A 37 -6.84 -2.50 25.83
N HIS A 38 -6.40 -3.69 25.43
CA HIS A 38 -7.08 -4.47 24.41
C HIS A 38 -8.35 -5.14 24.98
N ILE A 39 -9.51 -4.75 24.45
CA ILE A 39 -10.79 -5.32 24.86
C ILE A 39 -11.05 -6.61 24.08
N LYS A 40 -11.23 -7.74 24.79
CA LYS A 40 -11.68 -9.01 24.20
C LYS A 40 -13.16 -8.99 23.88
N SER A 41 -13.95 -8.39 24.77
CA SER A 41 -15.40 -8.58 24.79
C SER A 41 -16.08 -7.37 25.45
N ILE A 42 -17.21 -6.96 24.87
CA ILE A 42 -18.12 -5.98 25.47
C ILE A 42 -19.53 -6.54 25.37
N TRP A 43 -20.18 -6.60 26.51
CA TRP A 43 -21.61 -6.85 26.61
C TRP A 43 -22.26 -5.65 27.28
N CYS A 44 -23.40 -5.19 26.79
CA CYS A 44 -24.15 -4.12 27.42
C CYS A 44 -25.64 -4.44 27.44
N ASN A 45 -26.29 -4.16 28.56
CA ASN A 45 -27.72 -4.33 28.74
C ASN A 45 -28.28 -3.20 29.62
N GLN A 46 -29.24 -2.43 29.08
CA GLN A 46 -29.93 -1.35 29.78
C GLN A 46 -28.98 -0.36 30.49
N LYS A 47 -28.77 -0.54 31.81
CA LYS A 47 -27.94 0.35 32.66
C LYS A 47 -26.62 -0.28 33.11
N VAL A 48 -26.30 -1.47 32.61
CA VAL A 48 -25.10 -2.23 32.97
C VAL A 48 -24.32 -2.64 31.72
N ALA A 49 -23.02 -2.81 31.88
CA ALA A 49 -22.14 -3.35 30.86
C ALA A 49 -21.05 -4.21 31.51
N THR A 50 -20.60 -5.21 30.77
CA THR A 50 -19.49 -6.08 31.14
C THR A 50 -18.41 -5.93 30.08
N ILE A 51 -17.18 -5.68 30.51
CA ILE A 51 -16.04 -5.43 29.62
C ILE A 51 -14.92 -6.37 30.03
N SER A 52 -14.54 -7.29 29.14
CA SER A 52 -13.43 -8.21 29.35
C SER A 52 -12.20 -7.75 28.56
N TYR A 53 -11.06 -7.65 29.24
CA TYR A 53 -9.77 -7.29 28.66
C TYR A 53 -8.92 -8.51 28.35
N SER A 54 -7.87 -8.30 27.56
CA SER A 54 -6.88 -9.34 27.29
C SER A 54 -6.15 -9.77 28.54
N THR A 55 -5.83 -8.83 29.43
CA THR A 55 -5.08 -9.06 30.66
C THR A 55 -5.73 -8.42 31.89
N VAL A 56 -5.46 -8.97 33.08
CA VAL A 56 -5.90 -8.42 34.37
C VAL A 56 -5.31 -7.03 34.61
N GLU A 57 -4.10 -6.77 34.12
CA GLU A 57 -3.41 -5.49 34.28
C GLU A 57 -4.12 -4.36 33.53
N GLU A 58 -4.58 -4.61 32.31
CA GLU A 58 -5.37 -3.67 31.52
C GLU A 58 -6.72 -3.35 32.18
N ALA A 59 -7.41 -4.38 32.69
CA ALA A 59 -8.64 -4.19 33.46
C ALA A 59 -8.39 -3.39 34.75
N THR A 60 -7.27 -3.64 35.43
CA THR A 60 -6.88 -2.92 36.65
C THR A 60 -6.60 -1.44 36.35
N LYS A 61 -6.01 -1.11 35.21
CA LYS A 61 -5.81 0.28 34.76
C LYS A 61 -7.15 0.99 34.56
N ALA A 62 -8.08 0.35 33.87
CA ALA A 62 -9.42 0.90 33.67
C ALA A 62 -10.18 1.06 35.00
N PHE A 63 -10.05 0.12 35.94
CA PHE A 63 -10.70 0.18 37.25
C PHE A 63 -10.21 1.34 38.12
N HIS A 64 -8.90 1.64 38.07
CA HIS A 64 -8.30 2.75 38.83
C HIS A 64 -8.31 4.08 38.07
N SER A 65 -8.90 4.11 36.87
CA SER A 65 -8.96 5.34 36.08
C SER A 65 -9.86 6.37 36.78
N PRO A 66 -9.39 7.62 36.99
CA PRO A 66 -10.21 8.70 37.51
C PRO A 66 -11.13 9.32 36.44
N GLU A 67 -11.06 8.86 35.19
CA GLU A 67 -11.80 9.41 34.07
C GLU A 67 -13.29 9.02 34.15
N ALA A 68 -14.17 10.02 34.03
CA ALA A 68 -15.60 9.78 34.02
C ALA A 68 -16.06 9.27 32.64
N TYR A 69 -16.84 8.19 32.61
CA TYR A 69 -17.46 7.71 31.39
C TYR A 69 -18.48 8.73 30.86
N GLU A 70 -18.24 9.30 29.67
CA GLU A 70 -19.16 10.23 28.98
C GLU A 70 -19.65 11.39 29.87
N ASN A 71 -18.75 12.03 30.63
CA ASN A 71 -19.05 13.11 31.59
C ASN A 71 -19.99 12.71 32.74
N ASN A 72 -20.16 11.42 33.01
CA ASN A 72 -20.99 10.92 34.09
C ASN A 72 -20.14 10.24 35.19
N ARG A 73 -19.96 10.95 36.31
CA ARG A 73 -19.22 10.45 37.49
C ARG A 73 -20.00 9.45 38.35
N PHE A 74 -21.29 9.24 38.05
CA PHE A 74 -22.11 8.26 38.77
C PHE A 74 -22.00 6.86 38.20
N VAL A 75 -21.33 6.69 37.04
CA VAL A 75 -20.98 5.37 36.51
C VAL A 75 -19.94 4.75 37.43
N MET A 76 -20.21 3.54 37.89
CA MET A 76 -19.34 2.83 38.82
C MET A 76 -18.82 1.56 38.16
N ILE A 77 -17.56 1.25 38.45
CA ILE A 77 -16.86 0.07 37.93
C ILE A 77 -16.54 -0.85 39.10
N LYS A 78 -16.75 -2.15 38.92
CA LYS A 78 -16.39 -3.22 39.86
C LYS A 78 -15.72 -4.36 39.11
N TYR A 79 -14.90 -5.15 39.78
CA TYR A 79 -14.47 -6.43 39.22
C TYR A 79 -15.65 -7.38 39.12
N HIS A 80 -15.70 -8.14 38.02
CA HIS A 80 -16.74 -9.14 37.82
C HIS A 80 -16.53 -10.32 38.79
N ARG A 81 -17.61 -10.79 39.42
CA ARG A 81 -17.52 -11.87 40.42
C ARG A 81 -17.22 -13.24 39.81
N ASN A 82 -17.75 -13.48 38.61
CA ASN A 82 -17.57 -14.72 37.84
C ASN A 82 -17.13 -14.38 36.39
N PRO A 83 -15.85 -14.04 36.15
CA PRO A 83 -15.39 -13.61 34.82
C PRO A 83 -15.55 -14.70 33.73
N ALA A 84 -15.50 -15.98 34.13
CA ALA A 84 -15.67 -17.10 33.21
C ALA A 84 -17.09 -17.24 32.62
N GLU A 85 -18.13 -16.79 33.35
CA GLU A 85 -19.52 -16.85 32.87
C GLU A 85 -19.81 -15.71 31.87
N SER A 86 -19.10 -14.58 31.97
CA SER A 86 -19.29 -13.42 31.09
C SER A 86 -18.74 -13.61 29.66
N GLU A 87 -17.71 -14.44 29.47
CA GLU A 87 -17.19 -14.73 28.12
C GLU A 87 -18.12 -15.65 27.32
N SER A 88 -18.86 -16.53 27.99
CA SER A 88 -19.78 -17.50 27.36
C SER A 88 -20.89 -16.82 26.55
N HIS A 89 -21.40 -15.67 27.01
CA HIS A 89 -22.56 -15.02 26.38
C HIS A 89 -22.29 -14.41 24.99
N LEU A 90 -21.01 -14.24 24.60
CA LEU A 90 -20.66 -13.69 23.27
C LEU A 90 -20.49 -14.76 22.20
N ALA A 91 -20.01 -15.95 22.57
CA ALA A 91 -19.96 -17.08 21.65
C ALA A 91 -21.37 -17.48 21.20
N ASP A 92 -22.36 -17.32 22.08
CA ASP A 92 -23.77 -17.62 21.78
C ASP A 92 -24.47 -16.51 20.96
N ALA A 93 -23.97 -15.28 21.00
CA ALA A 93 -24.59 -14.12 20.34
C ALA A 93 -23.94 -13.75 18.99
N ALA A 94 -22.72 -14.23 18.72
CA ALA A 94 -22.02 -13.97 17.48
C ALA A 94 -22.34 -15.05 16.43
N ASP A 95 -22.93 -14.64 15.31
CA ASP A 95 -23.07 -15.49 14.13
C ASP A 95 -21.69 -15.70 13.48
N MET A 96 -20.99 -16.74 13.92
CA MET A 96 -19.65 -17.08 13.46
C MET A 96 -19.63 -17.49 11.98
N ASP A 97 -20.76 -17.96 11.43
CA ASP A 97 -20.87 -18.29 10.02
C ASP A 97 -20.94 -17.01 9.16
N PHE A 98 -21.68 -15.99 9.62
CA PHE A 98 -21.66 -14.67 9.00
C PHE A 98 -20.27 -14.03 9.05
N VAL A 99 -19.58 -14.07 10.20
CA VAL A 99 -18.22 -13.54 10.34
C VAL A 99 -17.24 -14.26 9.41
N ARG A 100 -17.30 -15.59 9.30
CA ARG A 100 -16.46 -16.38 8.39
C ARG A 100 -16.74 -16.04 6.93
N LYS A 101 -18.01 -15.86 6.55
CA LYS A 101 -18.40 -15.47 5.19
C LYS A 101 -17.84 -14.10 4.83
N VAL A 102 -18.07 -13.09 5.68
CA VAL A 102 -17.58 -11.73 5.45
C VAL A 102 -16.05 -11.69 5.42
N ALA A 103 -15.37 -12.42 6.31
CA ALA A 103 -13.91 -12.52 6.30
C ALA A 103 -13.37 -13.15 5.00
N GLY A 104 -14.06 -14.16 4.46
CA GLY A 104 -13.74 -14.77 3.17
C GLY A 104 -13.92 -13.81 2.00
N GLU A 105 -15.02 -13.07 1.97
CA GLU A 105 -15.32 -12.06 0.94
C GLU A 105 -14.30 -10.91 0.97
N VAL A 106 -13.98 -10.39 2.16
CA VAL A 106 -12.97 -9.33 2.33
C VAL A 106 -11.58 -9.84 1.90
N LYS A 107 -11.21 -11.06 2.25
CA LYS A 107 -9.92 -11.64 1.83
C LYS A 107 -9.84 -11.76 0.30
N ALA A 108 -10.90 -12.25 -0.34
CA ALA A 108 -10.95 -12.37 -1.80
C ALA A 108 -10.88 -10.99 -2.49
N GLU A 109 -11.53 -9.97 -1.93
CA GLU A 109 -11.48 -8.61 -2.48
C GLU A 109 -10.10 -7.96 -2.29
N ILE A 110 -9.43 -8.20 -1.16
CA ILE A 110 -8.05 -7.76 -0.92
C ILE A 110 -7.10 -8.41 -1.93
N GLU A 111 -7.20 -9.73 -2.13
CA GLU A 111 -6.36 -10.44 -3.11
C GLU A 111 -6.58 -9.93 -4.54
N LYS A 112 -7.84 -9.66 -4.92
CA LYS A 112 -8.18 -9.08 -6.22
C LYS A 112 -7.64 -7.67 -6.39
N THR A 113 -7.71 -6.85 -5.35
CA THR A 113 -7.19 -5.47 -5.36
C THR A 113 -5.67 -5.46 -5.48
N GLN A 114 -4.98 -6.28 -4.68
CA GLN A 114 -3.52 -6.40 -4.73
C GLN A 114 -3.03 -6.87 -6.10
N LYS A 115 -3.70 -7.84 -6.71
CA LYS A 115 -3.33 -8.32 -8.04
C LYS A 115 -3.47 -7.23 -9.10
N LYS A 116 -4.54 -6.43 -9.05
CA LYS A 116 -4.73 -5.28 -9.95
C LYS A 116 -3.65 -4.21 -9.75
N GLU A 117 -3.35 -3.87 -8.51
CA GLU A 117 -2.31 -2.87 -8.19
C GLU A 117 -0.92 -3.32 -8.67
N GLU A 118 -0.60 -4.61 -8.54
CA GLU A 118 0.67 -5.15 -9.02
C GLU A 118 0.75 -5.12 -10.56
N GLU A 119 -0.33 -5.48 -11.26
CA GLU A 119 -0.43 -5.39 -12.71
C GLU A 119 -0.29 -3.93 -13.19
N GLU A 120 -0.98 -2.98 -12.56
CA GLU A 120 -0.89 -1.54 -12.88
C GLU A 120 0.53 -1.00 -12.65
N ARG A 121 1.18 -1.41 -11.55
CA ARG A 121 2.56 -1.01 -11.24
C ARG A 121 3.54 -1.56 -12.28
N ALA A 122 3.37 -2.81 -12.71
CA ALA A 122 4.19 -3.41 -13.76
C ALA A 122 4.01 -2.67 -15.10
N GLN A 123 2.78 -2.28 -15.44
CA GLN A 123 2.50 -1.48 -16.63
C GLN A 123 3.17 -0.10 -16.57
N LEU A 124 3.11 0.59 -15.44
CA LEU A 124 3.75 1.90 -15.26
C LEU A 124 5.27 1.82 -15.46
N ILE A 125 5.92 0.80 -14.88
CA ILE A 125 7.36 0.57 -15.04
C ILE A 125 7.71 0.32 -16.52
N ALA A 126 6.92 -0.51 -17.21
CA ALA A 126 7.13 -0.79 -18.62
C ALA A 126 6.97 0.48 -19.49
N GLN A 127 5.97 1.31 -19.21
CA GLN A 127 5.77 2.59 -19.91
C GLN A 127 6.94 3.56 -19.67
N GLN A 128 7.43 3.67 -18.44
CA GLN A 128 8.61 4.49 -18.13
C GLN A 128 9.84 4.00 -18.90
N LYS A 129 10.06 2.68 -18.97
CA LYS A 129 11.17 2.11 -19.72
C LYS A 129 11.07 2.43 -21.22
N ILE A 130 9.87 2.32 -21.82
CA ILE A 130 9.63 2.70 -23.22
C ILE A 130 9.94 4.19 -23.46
N ARG A 131 9.58 5.07 -22.52
CA ARG A 131 9.87 6.51 -22.61
C ARG A 131 11.37 6.80 -22.57
N ASN A 132 12.10 6.11 -21.70
CA ASN A 132 13.56 6.23 -21.61
C ASN A 132 14.24 5.76 -22.90
N LEU A 133 13.85 4.57 -23.41
CA LEU A 133 14.35 4.05 -24.69
C LEU A 133 14.09 5.02 -25.85
N THR A 134 12.89 5.64 -25.89
CA THR A 134 12.55 6.66 -26.91
C THR A 134 13.51 7.85 -26.84
N THR A 135 13.85 8.29 -25.64
CA THR A 135 14.77 9.41 -25.43
C THR A 135 16.19 9.06 -25.88
N GLU A 136 16.66 7.85 -25.56
CA GLU A 136 17.97 7.37 -26.03
C GLU A 136 18.04 7.24 -27.56
N ILE A 137 16.99 6.70 -28.20
CA ILE A 137 16.90 6.62 -29.66
C ILE A 137 16.99 8.02 -30.28
N ASN A 138 16.27 9.00 -29.74
CA ASN A 138 16.31 10.37 -30.25
C ASN A 138 17.70 11.01 -30.09
N ASN A 139 18.37 10.78 -28.95
CA ASN A 139 19.74 11.24 -28.73
C ASN A 139 20.71 10.61 -29.74
N SER A 140 20.61 9.30 -29.98
CA SER A 140 21.44 8.63 -31.00
C SER A 140 21.14 9.11 -32.42
N LYS A 141 19.88 9.42 -32.75
CA LYS A 141 19.51 10.05 -34.03
C LYS A 141 20.13 11.43 -34.20
N GLN A 142 20.21 12.21 -33.12
CA GLN A 142 20.89 13.51 -33.14
C GLN A 142 22.40 13.37 -33.37
N ILE A 143 23.05 12.37 -32.76
CA ILE A 143 24.48 12.08 -33.01
C ILE A 143 24.71 11.74 -34.49
N ILE A 144 23.85 10.91 -35.09
CA ILE A 144 23.95 10.58 -36.52
C ILE A 144 23.85 11.84 -37.38
N ALA A 145 22.87 12.71 -37.12
CA ALA A 145 22.72 13.96 -37.86
C ALA A 145 23.95 14.88 -37.72
N GLN A 146 24.57 14.93 -36.53
CA GLN A 146 25.81 15.67 -36.32
C GLN A 146 26.97 15.07 -37.10
N CYS A 147 27.13 13.73 -37.08
CA CYS A 147 28.15 13.03 -37.86
C CYS A 147 27.95 13.22 -39.37
N GLU A 148 26.71 13.24 -39.86
CA GLU A 148 26.40 13.51 -41.27
C GLU A 148 26.83 14.91 -41.69
N ASN A 149 26.56 15.93 -40.88
CA ASN A 149 27.01 17.30 -41.14
C ASN A 149 28.54 17.41 -41.13
N ILE A 150 29.21 16.82 -40.12
CA ILE A 150 30.68 16.81 -40.03
C ILE A 150 31.28 16.10 -41.24
N ALA A 151 30.74 14.95 -41.64
CA ALA A 151 31.22 14.24 -42.81
C ALA A 151 31.08 15.08 -44.08
N MET A 152 29.94 15.76 -44.29
CA MET A 152 29.73 16.65 -45.44
C MET A 152 30.73 17.82 -45.47
N ASP A 153 31.03 18.43 -44.33
CA ASP A 153 32.00 19.52 -44.26
C ASP A 153 33.43 19.04 -44.54
N LEU A 154 33.81 17.87 -44.00
CA LEU A 154 35.09 17.24 -44.29
C LEU A 154 35.23 16.84 -45.78
N PHE A 155 34.16 16.37 -46.42
CA PHE A 155 34.18 16.08 -47.86
C PHE A 155 34.43 17.34 -48.70
N LYS A 156 33.82 18.49 -48.34
CA LYS A 156 34.08 19.77 -49.02
C LYS A 156 35.52 20.23 -48.82
N GLU A 157 36.03 20.15 -47.58
CA GLU A 157 37.42 20.52 -47.27
C GLU A 157 38.43 19.67 -48.05
N LYS A 158 38.11 18.38 -48.27
CA LYS A 158 38.92 17.48 -49.11
C LYS A 158 38.97 17.95 -50.56
N ASP A 159 37.84 18.34 -51.14
CA ASP A 159 37.75 18.78 -52.54
C ASP A 159 38.43 20.14 -52.76
N GLU A 160 38.48 21.00 -51.74
CA GLU A 160 39.11 22.32 -51.79
C GLU A 160 40.64 22.27 -51.58
N THR A 161 41.17 21.23 -50.93
CA THR A 161 42.60 21.11 -50.64
C THR A 161 43.34 20.35 -51.75
N GLN A 162 44.48 20.88 -52.20
CA GLN A 162 45.36 20.23 -53.20
C GLN A 162 46.52 19.46 -52.57
N ASP A 163 46.65 19.51 -51.25
CA ASP A 163 47.72 18.88 -50.49
C ASP A 163 47.37 17.41 -50.18
N ALA A 164 48.16 16.49 -50.71
CA ALA A 164 47.95 15.05 -50.57
C ALA A 164 48.08 14.56 -49.12
N GLU A 165 48.93 15.18 -48.29
CA GLU A 165 49.05 14.82 -46.87
C GLU A 165 47.78 15.21 -46.13
N LYS A 166 47.24 16.41 -46.39
CA LYS A 166 45.98 16.87 -45.80
C LYS A 166 44.77 16.06 -46.27
N GLN A 167 44.72 15.67 -47.54
CA GLN A 167 43.66 14.79 -48.04
C GLN A 167 43.64 13.45 -47.31
N THR A 168 44.83 12.88 -47.04
CA THR A 168 44.96 11.62 -46.29
C THR A 168 44.51 11.78 -44.84
N GLU A 169 44.81 12.91 -44.19
CA GLU A 169 44.33 13.20 -42.83
C GLU A 169 42.81 13.36 -42.77
N ILE A 170 42.22 14.09 -43.72
CA ILE A 170 40.77 14.29 -43.83
C ILE A 170 40.07 12.95 -44.07
N ASP A 171 40.62 12.09 -44.92
CA ASP A 171 40.09 10.73 -45.15
C ASP A 171 40.08 9.89 -43.88
N GLY A 172 41.10 10.01 -43.03
CA GLY A 172 41.12 9.39 -41.71
C GLY A 172 39.96 9.86 -40.82
N LYS A 173 39.72 11.18 -40.76
CA LYS A 173 38.62 11.78 -39.99
C LYS A 173 37.25 11.40 -40.53
N ILE A 174 37.09 11.32 -41.85
CA ILE A 174 35.86 10.86 -42.50
C ILE A 174 35.58 9.40 -42.10
N GLN A 175 36.58 8.52 -42.17
CA GLN A 175 36.40 7.12 -41.77
C GLN A 175 36.03 6.98 -40.30
N GLU A 176 36.65 7.76 -39.42
CA GLU A 176 36.32 7.77 -38.00
C GLU A 176 34.87 8.25 -37.75
N THR A 177 34.45 9.31 -38.44
CA THR A 177 33.07 9.84 -38.37
C THR A 177 32.05 8.81 -38.87
N ILE A 178 32.34 8.13 -39.97
CA ILE A 178 31.49 7.05 -40.51
C ILE A 178 31.40 5.88 -39.52
N LYS A 179 32.50 5.53 -38.84
CA LYS A 179 32.49 4.48 -37.81
C LYS A 179 31.56 4.85 -36.64
N ILE A 180 31.67 6.07 -36.11
CA ILE A 180 30.80 6.56 -35.03
C ILE A 180 29.32 6.52 -35.47
N MET A 181 29.04 6.94 -36.70
CA MET A 181 27.69 6.91 -37.27
C MET A 181 27.14 5.47 -37.36
N ASN A 182 27.95 4.52 -37.80
CA ASN A 182 27.55 3.11 -37.89
C ASN A 182 27.31 2.48 -36.52
N ASP A 183 28.16 2.79 -35.53
CA ASP A 183 27.98 2.34 -34.15
C ASP A 183 26.69 2.90 -33.53
N ALA A 184 26.39 4.18 -33.80
CA ALA A 184 25.13 4.80 -33.37
C ALA A 184 23.91 4.19 -34.06
N LYS A 185 23.98 3.87 -35.36
CA LYS A 185 22.92 3.17 -36.11
C LYS A 185 22.64 1.79 -35.53
N LYS A 186 23.69 1.01 -35.24
CA LYS A 186 23.56 -0.30 -34.61
C LYS A 186 22.91 -0.21 -33.24
N LYS A 187 23.30 0.78 -32.43
CA LYS A 187 22.67 1.02 -31.12
C LYS A 187 21.18 1.36 -31.24
N ILE A 188 20.78 2.16 -32.23
CA ILE A 188 19.37 2.46 -32.48
C ILE A 188 18.59 1.18 -32.80
N GLU A 189 19.12 0.31 -33.66
CA GLU A 189 18.47 -0.95 -34.02
C GLU A 189 18.23 -1.84 -32.79
N GLU A 190 19.22 -1.94 -31.90
CA GLU A 190 19.11 -2.69 -30.64
C GLU A 190 18.04 -2.09 -29.71
N LEU A 191 18.03 -0.77 -29.54
CA LEU A 191 17.06 -0.06 -28.71
C LEU A 191 15.63 -0.12 -29.27
N GLU A 192 15.47 -0.03 -30.59
CA GLU A 192 14.16 -0.13 -31.27
C GLU A 192 13.60 -1.55 -31.13
N LYS A 193 14.45 -2.58 -31.22
CA LYS A 193 14.06 -3.97 -30.97
C LYS A 193 13.60 -4.18 -29.51
N GLU A 194 14.36 -3.70 -28.53
CA GLU A 194 13.97 -3.79 -27.12
C GLU A 194 12.67 -3.02 -26.85
N GLN A 195 12.49 -1.85 -27.46
CA GLN A 195 11.27 -1.08 -27.35
C GLN A 195 10.06 -1.82 -27.96
N ALA A 196 10.24 -2.47 -29.11
CA ALA A 196 9.19 -3.26 -29.76
C ALA A 196 8.79 -4.48 -28.90
N ASP A 197 9.76 -5.19 -28.31
CA ASP A 197 9.51 -6.33 -27.43
C ASP A 197 8.71 -5.91 -26.18
N LEU A 198 9.05 -4.77 -25.58
CA LEU A 198 8.33 -4.23 -24.43
C LEU A 198 6.91 -3.76 -24.79
N LYS A 199 6.73 -3.11 -25.95
CA LYS A 199 5.40 -2.73 -26.45
C LYS A 199 4.52 -3.95 -26.70
N ASN A 200 5.06 -5.01 -27.28
CA ASN A 200 4.33 -6.25 -27.52
C ASN A 200 3.89 -6.90 -26.20
N LYS A 201 4.81 -7.02 -25.22
CA LYS A 201 4.48 -7.50 -23.87
C LYS A 201 3.38 -6.66 -23.20
N LEU A 202 3.41 -5.34 -23.34
CA LEU A 202 2.38 -4.46 -22.78
C LEU A 202 1.02 -4.65 -23.44
N SER A 203 0.99 -4.82 -24.77
CA SER A 203 -0.25 -5.04 -25.53
C SER A 203 -0.94 -6.37 -25.22
N GLN A 204 -0.19 -7.40 -24.78
CA GLN A 204 -0.75 -8.69 -24.37
C GLN A 204 -1.39 -8.65 -22.97
N VAL A 205 -1.09 -7.64 -22.15
CA VAL A 205 -1.65 -7.47 -20.80
C VAL A 205 -2.94 -6.62 -20.82
N GLN A 206 -3.12 -5.77 -21.83
CA GLN A 206 -4.30 -4.89 -21.96
C GLN A 206 -5.66 -5.53 -22.38
N PRO A 207 -5.78 -6.73 -22.98
CA PRO A 207 -7.09 -7.22 -23.44
C PRO A 207 -8.03 -7.65 -22.31
N ALA A 208 -7.59 -7.72 -21.05
CA ALA A 208 -8.40 -8.22 -19.95
C ALA A 208 -9.31 -7.18 -19.26
N GLN A 209 -9.20 -5.88 -19.57
CA GLN A 209 -9.91 -4.82 -18.82
C GLN A 209 -11.08 -4.17 -19.58
N SER A 210 -11.33 -4.50 -20.85
CA SER A 210 -12.35 -3.81 -21.68
C SER A 210 -13.74 -4.46 -21.69
N GLN A 211 -14.00 -5.49 -20.88
CA GLN A 211 -15.30 -6.23 -20.92
C GLN A 211 -16.13 -6.20 -19.62
N GLN A 212 -15.77 -5.38 -18.63
CA GLN A 212 -16.57 -5.27 -17.38
C GLN A 212 -17.11 -3.86 -17.15
N GLN A 213 -17.55 -3.17 -18.20
CA GLN A 213 -18.43 -2.00 -18.10
C GLN A 213 -19.34 -1.96 -19.34
N ALA A 214 -20.35 -2.83 -19.37
CA ALA A 214 -21.52 -2.72 -20.24
C ALA A 214 -22.73 -3.30 -19.52
#